data_AF-A0A401U0C9-F1
#
_entry.id   AF-A0A401U0C9-F1
#
_cell.length_a   1.000
_cell.length_b   1.000
_cell.length_c   1.000
_cell.angle_alpha   90.00
_cell.angle_beta   90.00
_cell.angle_gamma   90.00
#
_symmetry.space_group_name_H-M   'P 1'
#
loop_
_entity.id
_entity.type
_entity.pdbx_description
1 polymer ?
#
loop_
_entity_poly.entity_id
_entity_poly.type
_entity_poly.pdbx_seq_one_letter_code
_entity_poly.pdbx_strand_id
1 'polypeptide(L)'
;MARITLRNPPQAAPDDKQAPAGQATEPAVKSVAKTPAAASDAKTVTIIDGSSGKRQDVVIGAGDPAEKADGDAPPPLAMSGIDPRLLEKSRYGMIPAVADGLKPFTVYAAEADRAKAARMPVVAVVVAGLGVGAAKTTDAIMKLPPAVTLAFTPYGADPGKLAERARAQRHEILLQIPMEPFDYPDND
;
A
#
# COMPACT_ATOMS: atom_id res chain seq x y z
N MET A 1 39.56 20.85 -27.87
CA MET A 1 39.70 19.47 -28.40
C MET A 1 40.44 18.63 -27.37
N ALA A 2 39.75 17.74 -26.67
CA ALA A 2 40.36 16.73 -25.82
C ALA A 2 39.50 15.46 -25.91
N ARG A 3 40.17 14.34 -26.18
CA ARG A 3 39.62 13.06 -26.62
C ARG A 3 39.24 12.19 -25.41
N ILE A 4 38.07 11.56 -25.49
CA ILE A 4 37.61 10.50 -24.59
C ILE A 4 38.31 9.19 -24.99
N THR A 5 38.91 8.49 -24.03
CA THR A 5 39.36 7.10 -24.18
C THR A 5 38.40 6.18 -23.43
N LEU A 6 37.64 5.38 -24.18
CA LEU A 6 36.76 4.33 -23.65
C LEU A 6 37.61 3.11 -23.27
N ARG A 7 37.50 2.64 -22.03
CA ARG A 7 38.06 1.36 -21.58
C ARG A 7 37.08 0.24 -21.92
N ASN A 8 37.55 -0.70 -22.73
CA ASN A 8 36.83 -1.90 -23.17
C ASN A 8 36.61 -2.88 -21.99
N PRO A 9 35.43 -3.50 -21.82
CA PRO A 9 35.26 -4.61 -20.87
C PRO A 9 35.76 -5.93 -21.49
N PRO A 10 36.29 -6.88 -20.69
CA PRO A 10 36.69 -8.20 -21.18
C PRO A 10 35.48 -9.13 -21.38
N GLN A 11 35.63 -9.94 -22.43
CA GLN A 11 34.70 -10.88 -23.02
C GLN A 11 34.66 -12.23 -22.27
N ALA A 12 33.49 -12.87 -22.28
CA ALA A 12 33.23 -14.20 -21.73
C ALA A 12 33.85 -15.33 -22.58
N ALA A 13 34.10 -16.48 -21.94
CA ALA A 13 34.36 -17.78 -22.58
C ALA A 13 33.66 -18.92 -21.81
N PRO A 14 33.38 -20.09 -22.46
CA PRO A 14 32.26 -20.98 -22.13
C PRO A 14 32.65 -22.42 -21.69
N ASP A 15 31.60 -23.21 -21.38
CA ASP A 15 31.49 -24.69 -21.28
C ASP A 15 32.29 -25.40 -20.15
N ASP A 16 31.87 -26.51 -19.52
CA ASP A 16 31.16 -27.68 -20.03
C ASP A 16 30.58 -28.57 -18.89
N LYS A 17 29.47 -29.25 -19.20
CA LYS A 17 29.05 -30.63 -18.86
C LYS A 17 29.14 -31.28 -17.45
N GLN A 18 27.95 -31.79 -17.04
CA GLN A 18 27.57 -33.21 -16.90
C GLN A 18 27.10 -33.70 -15.52
N ALA A 19 25.88 -34.26 -15.50
CA ALA A 19 25.32 -35.16 -14.48
C ALA A 19 25.90 -36.59 -14.57
N PRO A 20 25.61 -37.49 -13.61
CA PRO A 20 24.53 -38.45 -13.87
C PRO A 20 23.71 -38.98 -12.67
N ALA A 21 22.47 -39.37 -13.02
CA ALA A 21 21.62 -40.51 -12.63
C ALA A 21 21.71 -41.26 -11.28
N GLY A 22 20.51 -41.52 -10.72
CA GLY A 22 20.09 -42.69 -9.92
C GLY A 22 18.57 -42.61 -9.65
N GLN A 23 17.70 -43.34 -10.38
CA GLN A 23 16.96 -44.56 -9.98
C GLN A 23 16.55 -44.64 -8.49
N ALA A 24 15.41 -45.15 -8.03
CA ALA A 24 14.07 -45.52 -8.50
C ALA A 24 13.35 -46.07 -7.24
N THR A 25 12.02 -45.94 -7.11
CA THR A 25 11.02 -46.93 -6.61
C THR A 25 9.82 -46.32 -5.87
N GLU A 26 8.64 -46.48 -6.48
CA GLU A 26 7.35 -46.67 -5.78
C GLU A 26 7.19 -48.13 -5.33
N PRO A 27 6.22 -48.42 -4.44
CA PRO A 27 5.09 -49.22 -4.91
C PRO A 27 3.71 -48.77 -4.39
N ALA A 28 2.70 -49.05 -5.20
CA ALA A 28 1.27 -48.92 -4.93
C ALA A 28 0.63 -50.22 -4.40
N VAL A 29 -0.54 -50.09 -3.73
CA VAL A 29 -1.76 -50.96 -3.61
C VAL A 29 -2.31 -50.93 -2.16
N LYS A 30 -3.62 -50.87 -1.82
CA LYS A 30 -4.90 -51.23 -2.48
C LYS A 30 -6.09 -50.56 -1.75
N SER A 31 -7.19 -50.39 -2.49
CA SER A 31 -8.54 -49.88 -2.14
C SER A 31 -9.38 -50.82 -1.27
N VAL A 32 -10.27 -50.27 -0.40
CA VAL A 32 -11.68 -50.72 -0.22
C VAL A 32 -12.56 -49.55 0.30
N ALA A 33 -13.69 -49.32 -0.36
CA ALA A 33 -14.73 -48.33 -0.04
C ALA A 33 -15.71 -48.77 1.07
N LYS A 34 -16.33 -47.80 1.77
CA LYS A 34 -17.75 -47.81 2.19
C LYS A 34 -18.18 -46.48 2.86
N THR A 35 -19.21 -45.86 2.30
CA THR A 35 -20.12 -44.83 2.87
C THR A 35 -21.53 -45.42 2.61
N PRO A 36 -22.56 -45.29 3.48
CA PRO A 36 -23.13 -43.98 3.84
C PRO A 36 -23.78 -43.84 5.24
N ALA A 37 -23.82 -42.61 5.75
CA ALA A 37 -24.98 -42.04 6.46
C ALA A 37 -24.76 -40.54 6.70
N ALA A 38 -25.76 -39.75 6.32
CA ALA A 38 -25.82 -38.31 6.53
C ALA A 38 -25.95 -37.96 8.02
N ALA A 39 -25.15 -37.00 8.48
CA ALA A 39 -25.37 -36.26 9.71
C ALA A 39 -24.65 -34.90 9.62
N SER A 40 -25.45 -33.84 9.47
CA SER A 40 -25.17 -32.43 9.80
C SER A 40 -23.73 -31.92 9.69
N ASP A 41 -23.45 -31.06 8.68
CA ASP A 41 -22.23 -30.25 8.56
C ASP A 41 -22.15 -29.11 9.60
N ALA A 42 -22.28 -29.45 10.87
CA ALA A 42 -21.98 -28.59 12.00
C ALA A 42 -20.51 -28.80 12.37
N LYS A 43 -19.62 -27.90 11.94
CA LYS A 43 -18.20 -27.98 12.30
C LYS A 43 -18.03 -27.46 13.73
N THR A 44 -17.93 -28.37 14.68
CA THR A 44 -17.64 -28.03 16.08
C THR A 44 -16.15 -27.80 16.26
N VAL A 45 -15.77 -26.63 16.76
CA VAL A 45 -14.38 -26.30 17.14
C VAL A 45 -14.28 -26.30 18.66
N THR A 46 -13.40 -27.14 19.22
CA THR A 46 -13.07 -27.15 20.64
C THR A 46 -11.95 -26.15 20.92
N ILE A 47 -12.27 -25.09 21.66
CA ILE A 47 -11.31 -24.08 22.09
C ILE A 47 -10.83 -24.47 23.49
N ILE A 48 -9.51 -24.55 23.66
CA ILE A 48 -8.87 -24.80 24.96
C ILE A 48 -8.17 -23.50 25.39
N ASP A 49 -8.62 -22.92 26.51
CA ASP A 49 -7.95 -21.78 27.13
C ASP A 49 -6.63 -22.23 27.76
N GLY A 50 -5.50 -21.75 27.22
CA GLY A 50 -4.16 -22.12 27.65
C GLY A 50 -3.78 -21.69 29.07
N SER A 51 -4.56 -20.81 29.71
CA SER A 51 -4.29 -20.33 31.07
C SER A 51 -5.13 -21.06 32.15
N SER A 52 -6.33 -21.53 31.79
CA SER A 52 -7.26 -22.17 32.75
C SER A 52 -7.61 -23.63 32.43
N GLY A 53 -7.19 -24.14 31.27
CA GLY A 53 -7.44 -25.51 30.82
C GLY A 53 -8.90 -25.83 30.50
N LYS A 54 -9.80 -24.84 30.53
CA LYS A 54 -11.23 -25.03 30.26
C LYS A 54 -11.47 -25.24 28.76
N ARG A 55 -12.31 -26.22 28.45
CA ARG A 55 -12.71 -26.58 27.07
C ARG A 55 -14.10 -26.05 26.79
N GLN A 56 -14.27 -25.42 25.64
CA GLN A 56 -15.57 -24.98 25.15
C GLN A 56 -15.75 -25.38 23.70
N ASP A 57 -16.91 -25.96 23.40
CA ASP A 57 -17.27 -26.43 22.07
C ASP A 57 -18.23 -25.42 21.43
N VAL A 58 -17.85 -24.87 20.28
CA VAL A 58 -18.68 -23.93 19.50
C VAL A 58 -19.03 -24.55 18.15
N VAL A 59 -20.31 -24.59 17.85
CA VAL A 59 -20.87 -25.12 16.60
C VAL A 59 -21.02 -23.99 15.58
N ILE A 60 -20.36 -24.09 14.42
CA ILE A 60 -20.48 -23.14 13.32
C ILE A 60 -21.38 -23.78 12.25
N GLY A 61 -22.60 -23.25 12.07
CA GLY A 61 -23.50 -23.70 10.99
C GLY A 61 -24.99 -23.44 11.24
N ALA A 62 -25.44 -22.20 11.10
CA ALA A 62 -26.82 -21.85 10.70
C ALA A 62 -26.78 -20.42 10.16
N GLY A 63 -26.95 -20.26 8.84
CA GLY A 63 -26.99 -18.96 8.18
C GLY A 63 -28.38 -18.32 8.27
N ASP A 64 -28.41 -16.98 8.26
CA ASP A 64 -29.58 -16.20 7.87
C ASP A 64 -29.44 -15.68 6.43
N PRO A 65 -30.55 -15.47 5.69
CA PRO A 65 -30.56 -15.35 4.23
C PRO A 65 -30.83 -13.91 3.74
N ALA A 66 -29.96 -13.38 2.88
CA ALA A 66 -30.15 -12.29 1.90
C ALA A 66 -28.75 -12.00 1.33
N GLU A 67 -28.47 -11.72 0.06
CA GLU A 67 -29.24 -11.34 -1.10
C GLU A 67 -28.29 -11.57 -2.29
N LYS A 68 -28.79 -11.97 -3.46
CA LYS A 68 -28.03 -11.82 -4.71
C LYS A 68 -27.99 -10.32 -5.03
N ALA A 69 -26.81 -9.70 -5.04
CA ALA A 69 -26.59 -8.46 -5.74
C ALA A 69 -25.10 -8.28 -6.07
N ASP A 70 -24.88 -7.56 -7.16
CA ASP A 70 -23.68 -7.36 -7.94
C ASP A 70 -22.44 -6.82 -7.20
N GLY A 71 -21.30 -6.90 -7.89
CA GLY A 71 -19.99 -6.45 -7.42
C GLY A 71 -20.03 -5.08 -6.75
N ASP A 72 -19.93 -5.10 -5.42
CA ASP A 72 -19.78 -3.92 -4.60
C ASP A 72 -18.29 -3.80 -4.24
N ALA A 73 -17.63 -2.82 -4.87
CA ALA A 73 -16.36 -2.34 -4.37
C ALA A 73 -16.59 -1.83 -2.93
N PRO A 74 -15.65 -2.07 -2.00
CA PRO A 74 -15.84 -1.67 -0.61
C PRO A 74 -16.20 -0.18 -0.53
N PRO A 75 -17.12 0.20 0.39
CA PRO A 75 -17.58 1.57 0.52
C PRO A 75 -16.38 2.51 0.67
N PRO A 76 -16.39 3.71 0.05
CA PRO A 76 -15.28 4.63 0.16
C PRO A 76 -15.06 4.91 1.65
N LEU A 77 -13.89 4.49 2.14
CA LEU A 77 -13.42 4.84 3.46
C LEU A 77 -13.61 6.35 3.59
N ALA A 78 -14.36 6.79 4.59
CA ALA A 78 -14.47 8.20 4.91
C ALA A 78 -13.06 8.66 5.33
N MET A 79 -12.28 9.14 4.34
CA MET A 79 -10.89 9.54 4.53
C MET A 79 -10.90 10.76 5.44
N SER A 80 -10.51 10.54 6.70
CA SER A 80 -10.55 11.58 7.73
C SER A 80 -9.68 12.76 7.30
N GLY A 81 -10.22 13.98 7.37
CA GLY A 81 -9.52 15.20 6.96
C GLY A 81 -9.59 15.55 5.46
N ILE A 82 -10.48 14.92 4.68
CA ILE A 82 -10.77 15.30 3.29
C ILE A 82 -12.17 15.90 3.19
N ASP A 83 -12.28 17.15 2.72
CA ASP A 83 -13.56 17.78 2.36
C ASP A 83 -14.22 17.04 1.17
N PRO A 84 -15.41 16.42 1.36
CA PRO A 84 -16.09 15.68 0.29
C PRO A 84 -16.50 16.55 -0.90
N ARG A 85 -16.66 17.87 -0.71
CA ARG A 85 -16.99 18.80 -1.80
C ARG A 85 -15.85 18.95 -2.79
N LEU A 86 -14.62 18.67 -2.37
CA LEU A 86 -13.42 18.74 -3.20
C LEU A 86 -13.08 17.41 -3.88
N LEU A 87 -14.04 16.48 -3.94
CA LEU A 87 -13.87 15.18 -4.56
C LEU A 87 -14.85 15.00 -5.72
N GLU A 88 -14.34 14.48 -6.84
CA GLU A 88 -15.13 14.04 -7.98
C GLU A 88 -14.91 12.55 -8.22
N LYS A 89 -15.99 11.81 -8.50
CA LYS A 89 -15.90 10.39 -8.85
C LYS A 89 -15.39 10.24 -10.28
N SER A 90 -14.27 9.55 -10.44
CA SER A 90 -13.71 9.18 -11.74
C SER A 90 -13.59 7.66 -11.89
N ARG A 91 -13.20 7.21 -13.09
CA ARG A 91 -12.84 5.80 -13.33
C ARG A 91 -11.63 5.31 -12.51
N TYR A 92 -10.83 6.22 -11.97
CA TYR A 92 -9.66 5.93 -11.15
C TYR A 92 -9.92 6.12 -9.64
N GLY A 93 -11.19 6.26 -9.25
CA GLY A 93 -11.59 6.58 -7.88
C GLY A 93 -11.87 8.07 -7.69
N MET A 94 -11.91 8.51 -6.42
CA MET A 94 -12.14 9.91 -6.09
C MET A 94 -10.91 10.75 -6.40
N ILE A 95 -11.09 11.79 -7.21
CA ILE A 95 -10.01 12.71 -7.59
C ILE A 95 -10.26 14.11 -7.00
N PRO A 96 -9.19 14.90 -6.75
CA PRO A 96 -9.35 16.28 -6.32
C PRO A 96 -10.07 17.13 -7.37
N ALA A 97 -11.08 17.89 -6.95
CA ALA A 97 -11.86 18.80 -7.79
C ALA A 97 -12.00 20.18 -7.13
N VAL A 98 -12.30 21.19 -7.94
CA VAL A 98 -12.64 22.54 -7.49
C VAL A 98 -14.15 22.61 -7.28
N ALA A 99 -14.60 23.14 -6.16
CA ALA A 99 -16.02 23.33 -5.86
C ALA A 99 -16.26 24.67 -5.17
N ASP A 100 -17.29 25.41 -5.56
CA ASP A 100 -17.69 26.68 -4.93
C ASP A 100 -16.55 27.70 -4.72
N GLY A 101 -15.61 27.77 -5.67
CA GLY A 101 -14.42 28.63 -5.58
C GLY A 101 -13.31 28.12 -4.64
N LEU A 102 -13.54 27.01 -3.94
CA LEU A 102 -12.54 26.32 -3.12
C LEU A 102 -11.65 25.45 -4.01
N LYS A 103 -10.34 25.60 -3.81
CA LYS A 103 -9.33 24.79 -4.49
C LYS A 103 -8.66 23.86 -3.47
N PRO A 104 -8.40 22.58 -3.80
CA PRO A 104 -7.64 21.67 -2.95
C PRO A 104 -6.31 22.28 -2.47
N PHE A 105 -5.61 22.99 -3.35
CA PHE A 105 -4.36 23.69 -3.03
C PHE A 105 -4.50 24.75 -1.94
N THR A 106 -5.67 25.38 -1.79
CA THR A 106 -5.90 26.40 -0.76
C THR A 106 -6.49 25.80 0.51
N VAL A 107 -7.41 24.84 0.38
CA VAL A 107 -8.10 24.22 1.53
C VAL A 107 -7.18 23.30 2.33
N TYR A 108 -6.25 22.60 1.66
CA TYR A 108 -5.29 21.71 2.32
C TYR A 108 -3.90 22.34 2.50
N ALA A 109 -3.79 23.66 2.33
CA ALA A 109 -2.52 24.35 2.53
C ALA A 109 -2.04 24.21 3.98
N ALA A 110 -0.72 24.18 4.17
CA ALA A 110 -0.13 24.19 5.51
C ALA A 110 -0.64 25.38 6.33
N GLU A 111 -0.85 25.15 7.63
CA GLU A 111 -1.14 26.26 8.54
C GLU A 111 0.11 27.13 8.71
N ALA A 112 0.01 28.36 8.21
CA ALA A 112 1.05 29.36 8.33
C ALA A 112 0.43 30.68 8.81
N ASP A 113 1.14 31.38 9.70
CA ASP A 113 0.80 32.75 10.05
C ASP A 113 1.06 33.65 8.84
N ARG A 114 0.03 33.82 8.00
CA ARG A 114 0.12 34.58 6.76
C ARG A 114 0.41 36.07 7.00
N ALA A 115 -0.03 36.62 8.12
CA ALA A 115 0.23 38.02 8.46
C ALA A 115 1.72 38.24 8.79
N LYS A 116 2.32 37.29 9.51
CA LYS A 116 3.75 37.26 9.78
C LYS A 116 4.56 36.97 8.51
N ALA A 117 4.12 36.00 7.71
CA ALA A 117 4.73 35.64 6.43
C ALA A 117 4.78 36.82 5.44
N ALA A 118 3.79 37.73 5.47
CA ALA A 118 3.79 38.92 4.63
C ALA A 118 4.83 39.98 5.02
N ARG A 119 5.41 39.88 6.23
CA ARG A 119 6.33 40.89 6.80
C ARG A 119 7.75 40.37 7.02
N MET A 120 8.01 39.10 6.72
CA MET A 120 9.27 38.43 7.01
C MET A 120 9.62 37.48 5.85
N PRO A 121 10.91 37.21 5.58
CA PRO A 121 11.30 36.13 4.68
C PRO A 121 10.69 34.79 5.13
N VAL A 122 10.20 34.01 4.17
CA VAL A 122 9.56 32.70 4.41
C VAL A 122 10.36 31.62 3.71
N VAL A 123 10.50 30.48 4.38
CA VAL A 123 11.09 29.26 3.82
C VAL A 123 10.05 28.16 3.84
N ALA A 124 9.91 27.45 2.72
CA ALA A 124 9.14 26.21 2.65
C ALA A 124 10.11 25.03 2.57
N VAL A 125 9.85 24.00 3.36
CA VAL A 125 10.63 22.75 3.36
C VAL A 125 9.72 21.64 2.88
N VAL A 126 10.12 21.00 1.77
CA VAL A 126 9.42 19.85 1.20
C VAL A 126 10.33 18.63 1.31
N VAL A 127 9.85 17.59 1.97
CA VAL A 127 10.53 16.28 1.99
C VAL A 127 9.87 15.39 0.94
N ALA A 128 10.68 14.91 0.01
CA ALA A 128 10.27 14.09 -1.14
C ALA A 128 10.57 12.61 -0.93
N GLY A 129 10.02 11.74 -1.77
CA GLY A 129 10.31 10.31 -1.78
C GLY A 129 9.56 9.53 -0.71
N LEU A 130 8.51 10.11 -0.10
CA LEU A 130 7.72 9.38 0.88
C LEU A 130 6.97 8.23 0.18
N GLY A 131 6.95 7.08 0.83
CA GLY A 131 6.39 5.84 0.30
C GLY A 131 7.45 4.82 -0.18
N VAL A 132 8.66 5.26 -0.56
CA VAL A 132 9.74 4.34 -1.01
C VAL A 132 10.22 3.43 0.12
N GLY A 133 10.33 3.98 1.35
CA GLY A 133 10.70 3.21 2.53
C GLY A 133 9.69 3.38 3.66
N ALA A 134 9.02 2.29 4.06
CA ALA A 134 7.96 2.34 5.07
C ALA A 134 8.42 2.91 6.42
N ALA A 135 9.58 2.47 6.92
CA ALA A 135 10.14 2.93 8.18
C ALA A 135 10.50 4.43 8.14
N LYS A 136 11.26 4.86 7.12
CA LYS A 136 11.67 6.27 6.95
C LYS A 136 10.47 7.19 6.74
N THR A 137 9.46 6.74 5.99
CA THR A 137 8.24 7.52 5.77
C THR A 137 7.45 7.69 7.06
N THR A 138 7.30 6.62 7.84
CA THR A 138 6.64 6.70 9.16
C THR A 138 7.40 7.62 10.11
N ASP A 139 8.72 7.51 10.15
CA ASP A 139 9.58 8.39 10.95
C ASP A 139 9.45 9.85 10.53
N ALA A 140 9.44 10.15 9.23
CA ALA A 140 9.24 11.49 8.72
C ALA A 140 7.89 12.07 9.18
N ILE A 141 6.81 11.30 9.05
CA ILE A 141 5.46 11.72 9.47
C ILE A 141 5.37 11.96 10.99
N MET A 142 6.07 11.16 11.81
CA MET A 142 5.94 11.26 13.27
C MET A 142 6.91 12.24 13.92
N LYS A 143 8.06 12.51 13.30
CA LYS A 143 9.15 13.28 13.92
C LYS A 143 9.34 14.67 13.33
N LEU A 144 8.90 14.90 12.09
CA LEU A 144 9.00 16.23 11.49
C LEU A 144 7.93 17.16 12.08
N PRO A 145 8.22 18.46 12.24
CA PRO A 145 7.22 19.40 12.69
C PRO A 145 6.13 19.58 11.62
N PRO A 146 4.87 19.89 12.00
CA PRO A 146 3.74 20.02 11.06
C PRO A 146 3.96 21.03 9.93
N ALA A 147 4.84 22.03 10.14
CA ALA A 147 5.22 23.03 9.15
C ALA A 147 6.01 22.46 7.95
N VAL A 148 6.47 21.21 8.01
CA VAL A 148 7.16 20.55 6.88
C VAL A 148 6.12 19.89 5.96
N THR A 149 6.22 20.18 4.67
CA THR A 149 5.37 19.59 3.64
C THR A 149 5.93 18.23 3.21
N LEU A 150 5.06 17.22 3.06
CA LEU A 150 5.43 15.85 2.73
C LEU A 150 4.96 15.46 1.33
N ALA A 151 5.89 15.15 0.42
CA ALA A 151 5.58 14.76 -0.95
C ALA A 151 5.67 13.22 -1.12
N PHE A 152 4.53 12.60 -1.43
CA PHE A 152 4.37 11.16 -1.58
C PHE A 152 4.57 10.73 -3.03
N THR A 153 5.34 9.66 -3.20
CA THR A 153 5.45 8.92 -4.45
C THR A 153 4.15 8.13 -4.72
N PRO A 154 3.78 7.91 -6.00
CA PRO A 154 2.58 7.14 -6.32
C PRO A 154 2.76 5.63 -6.13
N TYR A 155 4.00 5.16 -6.00
CA TYR A 155 4.35 3.74 -5.96
C TYR A 155 4.64 3.20 -4.56
N GLY A 156 4.49 4.05 -3.53
CA GLY A 156 4.68 3.64 -2.15
C GLY A 156 3.70 2.57 -1.69
N ALA A 157 4.09 1.79 -0.69
CA ALA A 157 3.17 0.84 -0.06
C ALA A 157 2.08 1.59 0.72
N ASP A 158 0.81 1.39 0.33
CA ASP A 158 -0.38 1.96 0.99
C ASP A 158 -0.34 3.50 1.13
N PRO A 159 -0.31 4.25 0.01
CA PRO A 159 -0.17 5.71 0.04
C PRO A 159 -1.39 6.40 0.68
N GLY A 160 -2.57 5.79 0.61
CA GLY A 160 -3.79 6.31 1.24
C GLY A 160 -3.64 6.40 2.76
N LYS A 161 -3.25 5.31 3.41
CA LYS A 161 -3.04 5.27 4.87
C LYS A 161 -1.93 6.20 5.34
N LEU A 162 -0.85 6.31 4.56
CA LEU A 162 0.25 7.23 4.87
C LEU A 162 -0.19 8.70 4.75
N ALA A 163 -0.98 9.03 3.72
CA ALA A 163 -1.53 10.37 3.54
C ALA A 163 -2.51 10.75 4.66
N GLU A 164 -3.41 9.84 5.06
CA GLU A 164 -4.31 10.05 6.19
C GLU A 164 -3.54 10.33 7.48
N ARG A 165 -2.50 9.54 7.76
CA ARG A 165 -1.65 9.73 8.94
C ARG A 165 -0.90 11.07 8.91
N ALA A 166 -0.34 11.44 7.76
CA ALA A 166 0.33 12.73 7.58
C ALA A 166 -0.62 13.91 7.84
N ARG A 167 -1.86 13.83 7.33
CA ARG A 167 -2.90 14.83 7.59
C ARG A 167 -3.31 14.88 9.07
N ALA A 168 -3.39 13.73 9.74
CA ALA A 168 -3.64 13.67 11.17
C ALA A 168 -2.53 14.36 11.99
N GLN A 169 -1.29 14.35 11.50
CA GLN A 169 -0.15 15.11 12.05
C GLN A 169 -0.06 16.55 11.53
N ARG A 170 -1.09 17.04 10.81
CA ARG A 170 -1.22 18.42 10.32
C ARG A 170 -0.18 18.83 9.29
N HIS A 171 0.47 17.86 8.64
CA HIS A 171 1.31 18.14 7.48
C HIS A 171 0.46 18.52 6.26
N GLU A 172 0.96 19.48 5.50
CA GLU A 172 0.59 19.62 4.09
C GLU A 172 1.19 18.46 3.30
N ILE A 173 0.43 17.93 2.36
CA ILE A 173 0.87 16.80 1.53
C ILE A 173 0.82 17.14 0.05
N LEU A 174 1.78 16.61 -0.71
CA LEU A 174 1.86 16.72 -2.16
C LEU A 174 1.93 15.33 -2.79
N LEU A 175 1.42 15.22 -4.02
CA LEU A 175 1.61 14.04 -4.86
C LEU A 175 2.80 14.31 -5.80
N GLN A 176 3.79 13.44 -5.77
CA GLN A 176 4.89 13.47 -6.73
C GLN A 176 4.45 12.77 -8.01
N ILE A 177 4.68 13.44 -9.14
CA ILE A 177 4.40 12.88 -10.46
C ILE A 177 5.75 12.54 -11.09
N PRO A 178 6.09 11.25 -11.25
CA PRO A 178 7.27 10.84 -12.00
C PRO A 178 7.18 11.35 -13.44
N MET A 179 8.29 11.85 -13.95
CA MET A 179 8.45 12.32 -15.32
C MET A 179 9.62 11.56 -15.94
N GLU A 180 9.60 11.38 -17.25
CA GLU A 180 10.68 10.68 -17.98
C GLU A 180 12.06 11.31 -17.68
N PRO A 181 13.02 10.53 -17.16
CA PRO A 181 14.37 11.02 -16.89
C PRO A 181 15.26 10.94 -18.13
N PHE A 182 16.40 11.62 -18.08
CA PHE A 182 17.35 11.66 -19.21
C PHE A 182 17.98 10.30 -19.55
N ASP A 183 18.07 9.41 -18.57
CA ASP A 183 18.70 8.09 -18.62
C ASP A 183 17.68 6.94 -18.71
N TYR A 184 16.46 7.21 -19.16
CA TYR A 184 15.47 6.16 -19.41
C TYR A 184 15.98 5.16 -20.47
N PRO A 185 15.82 3.83 -20.29
CA PRO A 185 15.06 3.16 -19.23
C PRO A 185 15.90 2.70 -18.02
N ASP A 186 17.16 3.10 -17.89
CA ASP A 186 18.04 2.63 -16.80
C ASP A 186 17.61 3.17 -15.43
N ASN A 187 16.80 4.23 -15.42
CA ASN A 187 16.23 4.87 -14.24
C ASN A 187 14.74 5.16 -14.49
N ASP A 188 13.86 4.58 -13.67
CA ASP A 188 12.40 4.71 -13.71
C ASP A 188 11.86 4.80 -12.26
#